data_AF-A0A959UG31-F1
#
_entry.id   AF-A0A959UG31-F1
#
_cell.length_a   1.000
_cell.length_b   1.000
_cell.length_c   1.000
_cell.angle_alpha   90.00
_cell.angle_beta   90.00
_cell.angle_gamma   90.00
#
_symmetry.space_group_name_H-M   'P 1'
#
loop_
_entity.id
_entity.type
_entity.pdbx_description
1 polymer ?
#
loop_
_entity_poly.entity_id
_entity_poly.type
_entity_poly.pdbx_seq_one_letter_code
_entity_poly.pdbx_strand_id
1 'polypeptide(L)'
;MKIRYKPVLYKNAIFTNIISFQVDFRRFTIAILFVVSTCISFAQLYKPDSLKSVIDTAEGQEKVKTLNRLSWKYAFNQFDSALKYVEWSLKLSHEYNYDSLGLEGLNIKGILYDIQGETDSAEFYFL
;
A
#
# COMPACT_ATOMS: atom_id res chain seq x y z
N MET A 1 46.17 34.55 -49.14
CA MET A 1 44.90 34.64 -48.38
C MET A 1 45.09 33.94 -47.03
N LYS A 2 45.39 34.67 -45.94
CA LYS A 2 45.63 34.08 -44.61
C LYS A 2 44.30 33.97 -43.86
N ILE A 3 43.80 32.75 -43.69
CA ILE A 3 42.62 32.47 -42.87
C ILE A 3 43.04 32.69 -41.41
N ARG A 4 42.60 33.80 -40.79
CA ARG A 4 42.83 34.04 -39.35
C ARG A 4 41.96 33.06 -38.55
N TYR A 5 42.61 32.06 -37.96
CA TYR A 5 41.99 31.20 -36.96
C TYR A 5 41.51 32.08 -35.79
N LYS A 6 40.23 31.98 -35.39
CA LYS A 6 39.64 32.66 -34.22
C LYS A 6 39.44 31.66 -33.07
N PRO A 7 40.51 31.20 -32.39
CA PRO A 7 40.44 30.17 -31.35
C PRO A 7 39.60 30.59 -30.13
N VAL A 8 39.43 31.90 -29.90
CA VAL A 8 38.65 32.46 -28.80
C VAL A 8 37.14 32.18 -28.97
N LEU A 9 36.61 32.25 -30.20
CA LEU A 9 35.19 31.99 -30.46
C LEU A 9 34.83 30.53 -30.20
N TYR A 10 35.71 29.61 -30.56
CA TYR A 10 35.50 28.17 -30.38
C TYR A 10 35.53 27.77 -28.89
N LYS A 11 36.46 28.34 -28.11
CA LYS A 11 36.51 28.12 -26.65
C LYS A 11 35.25 28.65 -25.95
N ASN A 12 34.75 29.82 -26.36
CA ASN A 12 33.54 30.40 -25.79
C ASN A 12 32.30 29.55 -26.09
N ALA A 13 32.18 29.01 -27.31
CA ALA A 13 31.06 28.14 -27.69
C ALA A 13 31.06 26.80 -26.93
N ILE A 14 32.23 26.20 -26.72
CA ILE A 14 32.36 24.98 -25.90
C ILE A 14 31.97 25.27 -24.44
N PHE A 15 32.45 26.39 -23.89
CA PHE A 15 32.15 26.78 -22.52
C PHE A 15 30.65 27.03 -22.29
N THR A 16 29.98 27.71 -23.23
CA THR A 16 28.51 27.92 -23.14
C THR A 16 27.73 26.62 -23.24
N ASN A 17 28.15 25.68 -24.08
CA ASN A 17 27.50 24.38 -24.23
C ASN A 17 27.67 23.48 -22.98
N ILE A 18 28.82 23.55 -22.30
CA ILE A 18 29.04 22.83 -21.04
C ILE A 18 28.13 23.38 -19.94
N ILE A 19 28.01 24.71 -19.84
CA ILE A 19 27.14 25.35 -18.85
C ILE A 19 25.67 25.02 -19.13
N SER A 20 25.21 25.10 -20.39
CA SER A 20 23.82 24.76 -20.72
C SER A 20 23.52 23.30 -20.40
N PHE A 21 24.44 22.39 -20.76
CA PHE A 21 24.31 20.97 -20.43
C PHE A 21 24.23 20.71 -18.92
N GLN A 22 25.07 21.39 -18.12
CA GLN A 22 25.03 21.29 -16.65
C GLN A 22 23.70 21.80 -16.06
N VAL A 23 23.14 22.89 -16.61
CA VAL A 23 21.85 23.43 -16.16
C VAL A 23 20.70 22.49 -16.50
N ASP A 24 20.71 21.90 -17.70
CA ASP A 24 19.67 20.96 -18.13
C ASP A 24 19.74 19.63 -17.35
N PHE A 25 20.95 19.12 -17.08
CA PHE A 25 21.14 17.95 -16.21
C PHE A 25 20.60 18.21 -14.79
N ARG A 26 20.87 19.39 -14.23
CA ARG A 26 20.35 19.78 -12.90
C ARG A 26 18.82 19.86 -12.89
N ARG A 27 18.20 20.44 -13.92
CA ARG A 27 16.73 20.50 -14.06
C ARG A 27 16.11 19.12 -14.13
N PHE A 28 16.72 18.21 -14.90
CA PHE A 28 16.30 16.81 -14.99
C PHE A 28 16.39 16.09 -13.65
N THR A 29 17.47 16.33 -12.89
CA THR A 29 17.66 15.71 -11.57
C THR A 29 16.58 16.18 -10.58
N ILE A 30 16.25 17.48 -10.58
CA ILE A 30 15.19 18.05 -9.75
C ILE A 30 13.82 17.47 -10.14
N ALA A 31 13.54 17.32 -11.44
CA ALA A 31 12.30 16.72 -11.92
C ALA A 31 12.16 15.26 -11.45
N ILE A 32 13.24 14.46 -11.51
CA ILE A 32 13.24 13.09 -10.96
C ILE A 32 12.96 13.09 -9.47
N LEU A 33 13.64 13.94 -8.69
CA LEU A 33 13.42 14.02 -7.24
C LEU A 33 11.99 14.43 -6.89
N PHE A 34 11.39 15.34 -7.67
CA PHE A 34 10.00 15.74 -7.52
C PHE A 34 9.04 14.57 -7.79
N VAL A 35 9.24 13.83 -8.88
CA VAL A 35 8.43 12.65 -9.21
C VAL A 35 8.55 11.58 -8.12
N VAL A 36 9.77 11.25 -7.69
CA VAL A 36 10.00 10.24 -6.63
C VAL A 36 9.32 10.64 -5.31
N SER A 37 9.39 11.92 -4.94
CA SER A 37 8.73 12.45 -3.73
C SER A 37 7.20 12.27 -3.78
N THR A 38 6.59 12.49 -4.96
CA THR A 38 5.15 12.27 -5.11
C THR A 38 4.76 10.79 -4.98
N CYS A 39 5.58 9.87 -5.50
CA CYS A 39 5.32 8.43 -5.37
C CYS A 39 5.34 7.93 -3.92
N ILE A 40 6.26 8.44 -3.08
CA ILE A 40 6.38 8.03 -1.67
C ILE A 40 5.17 8.52 -0.84
N SER A 41 4.58 9.66 -1.21
CA SER A 41 3.41 10.21 -0.51
C SER A 41 2.15 9.34 -0.67
N PHE A 42 1.97 8.70 -1.83
CA PHE A 42 0.84 7.79 -2.09
C PHE A 42 1.03 6.38 -1.53
N ALA A 43 2.24 6.03 -1.08
CA ALA A 43 2.55 4.75 -0.44
C ALA A 43 2.18 4.71 1.06
N GLN A 44 1.54 5.76 1.59
CA GLN A 44 1.01 5.77 2.95
C GLN A 44 -0.13 4.75 3.07
N LEU A 45 0.24 3.51 3.40
CA LEU A 45 -0.68 2.47 3.80
C LEU A 45 -1.50 3.00 4.98
N TYR A 46 -2.82 3.13 4.82
CA TYR A 46 -3.73 3.55 5.88
C TYR A 46 -3.52 2.65 7.10
N LYS A 47 -2.83 3.18 8.12
CA LYS A 47 -2.24 2.39 9.21
C LYS A 47 -3.32 1.55 9.91
N PRO A 48 -3.18 0.21 9.91
CA PRO A 48 -4.03 -0.67 10.72
C PRO A 48 -3.99 -0.33 12.23
N ASP A 49 -2.96 0.38 12.68
CA ASP A 49 -2.74 0.76 14.08
C ASP A 49 -3.94 1.49 14.69
N SER A 50 -4.69 2.29 13.92
CA SER A 50 -5.89 2.95 14.43
C SER A 50 -7.02 1.98 14.77
N LEU A 51 -7.15 0.87 14.06
CA LEU A 51 -8.17 -0.14 14.35
C LEU A 51 -7.72 -1.06 15.49
N LYS A 52 -6.41 -1.30 15.61
CA LYS A 52 -5.83 -2.06 16.73
C LYS A 52 -6.07 -1.36 18.06
N SER A 53 -5.98 -0.03 18.16
CA SER A 53 -6.29 0.67 19.42
C SER A 53 -7.77 0.62 19.79
N VAL A 54 -8.66 0.43 18.81
CA VAL A 54 -10.12 0.38 19.04
C VAL A 54 -10.55 -0.97 19.61
N ILE A 55 -9.83 -2.06 19.32
CA ILE A 55 -10.23 -3.41 19.81
C ILE A 55 -10.18 -3.53 21.33
N ASP A 56 -9.28 -2.77 21.97
CA ASP A 56 -9.06 -2.82 23.42
C ASP A 56 -10.21 -2.17 24.19
N THR A 57 -10.93 -1.24 23.56
CA THR A 57 -12.06 -0.51 24.16
C THR A 57 -13.40 -0.91 23.56
N ALA A 58 -13.42 -1.54 22.40
CA ALA A 58 -14.64 -2.01 21.75
C ALA A 58 -15.18 -3.28 22.42
N GLU A 59 -16.50 -3.32 22.57
CA GLU A 59 -17.27 -4.43 23.13
C GLU A 59 -18.44 -4.82 22.22
N GLY A 60 -19.00 -6.01 22.46
CA GLY A 60 -20.16 -6.53 21.73
C GLY A 60 -19.96 -6.53 20.22
N GLN A 61 -21.00 -6.12 19.49
CA GLN A 61 -21.00 -6.10 18.02
C GLN A 61 -19.93 -5.19 17.41
N GLU A 62 -19.57 -4.08 18.06
CA GLU A 62 -18.55 -3.16 17.53
C GLU A 62 -17.15 -3.78 17.57
N LYS A 63 -16.86 -4.61 18.56
CA LYS A 63 -15.61 -5.38 18.61
C LYS A 63 -15.52 -6.34 17.42
N VAL A 64 -16.61 -7.05 17.15
CA VAL A 64 -16.72 -8.01 16.03
C VAL A 64 -16.57 -7.30 14.68
N LYS A 65 -17.28 -6.18 14.45
CA LYS A 65 -17.12 -5.35 13.24
C LYS A 65 -15.69 -4.86 13.06
N THR A 66 -15.04 -4.44 14.15
CA THR A 66 -13.65 -3.98 14.12
C THR A 66 -12.69 -5.11 13.75
N LEU A 67 -12.92 -6.32 14.25
CA LEU A 67 -12.17 -7.52 13.89
C LEU A 67 -12.35 -7.90 12.40
N ASN A 68 -13.58 -7.91 11.89
CA ASN A 68 -13.85 -8.14 10.46
C ASN A 68 -13.10 -7.12 9.58
N ARG A 69 -13.17 -5.82 9.95
CA ARG A 69 -12.44 -4.76 9.23
C ARG A 69 -10.92 -4.94 9.28
N LEU A 70 -10.37 -5.33 10.44
CA LEU A 70 -8.94 -5.61 10.58
C LEU A 70 -8.53 -6.77 9.68
N SER A 71 -9.29 -7.86 9.68
CA SER A 71 -9.02 -9.00 8.81
C SER A 71 -8.97 -8.59 7.35
N TRP A 72 -9.99 -7.88 6.87
CA TRP A 72 -10.03 -7.37 5.49
C TRP A 72 -8.82 -6.48 5.14
N LYS A 73 -8.39 -5.62 6.07
CA LYS A 73 -7.22 -4.74 5.87
C LYS A 73 -5.92 -5.54 5.70
N TYR A 74 -5.79 -6.67 6.36
CA TYR A 74 -4.61 -7.53 6.27
C TYR A 74 -4.67 -8.56 5.13
N ALA A 75 -5.86 -8.79 4.54
CA ALA A 75 -6.11 -9.86 3.57
C ALA A 75 -5.06 -10.00 2.46
N PHE A 76 -4.61 -8.87 1.90
CA PHE A 76 -3.69 -8.85 0.75
C PHE A 76 -2.20 -8.70 1.12
N ASN A 77 -1.87 -8.54 2.41
CA ASN A 77 -0.51 -8.20 2.83
C ASN A 77 0.05 -9.14 3.91
N GLN A 78 -0.81 -9.66 4.80
CA GLN A 78 -0.42 -10.48 5.93
C GLN A 78 -1.51 -11.51 6.21
N PHE A 79 -1.49 -12.63 5.49
CA PHE A 79 -2.49 -13.69 5.58
C PHE A 79 -2.71 -14.17 7.02
N ASP A 80 -1.64 -14.50 7.75
CA ASP A 80 -1.73 -14.99 9.14
C ASP A 80 -2.42 -13.98 10.07
N SER A 81 -2.10 -12.69 9.91
CA SER A 81 -2.76 -11.61 10.67
C SER A 81 -4.24 -11.54 10.32
N ALA A 82 -4.58 -11.60 9.02
CA ALA A 82 -5.96 -11.55 8.55
C ALA A 82 -6.78 -12.73 9.08
N LEU A 83 -6.22 -13.94 9.01
CA LEU A 83 -6.83 -15.17 9.48
C LEU A 83 -7.11 -15.10 10.98
N LYS A 84 -6.11 -14.68 11.76
CA LYS A 84 -6.24 -14.51 13.21
C LYS A 84 -7.38 -13.56 13.60
N TYR A 85 -7.51 -12.42 12.92
CA TYR A 85 -8.57 -11.46 13.23
C TYR A 85 -9.97 -11.98 12.86
N VAL A 86 -10.12 -12.67 11.73
CA VAL A 86 -11.43 -13.23 11.35
C VAL A 86 -11.83 -14.38 12.26
N GLU A 87 -10.88 -15.20 12.72
CA GLU A 87 -11.15 -16.26 13.69
C GLU A 87 -11.65 -15.72 15.04
N TRP A 88 -11.05 -14.63 15.53
CA TRP A 88 -11.56 -13.94 16.72
C TRP A 88 -12.95 -13.36 16.51
N SER A 89 -13.22 -12.80 15.32
CA SER A 89 -14.54 -12.29 14.97
C SER A 89 -15.61 -13.39 14.97
N LEU A 90 -15.31 -14.52 14.34
CA LEU A 90 -16.19 -15.68 14.25
C LEU A 90 -16.49 -16.26 15.64
N LYS A 91 -15.46 -16.40 16.47
CA LYS A 91 -15.62 -16.89 17.85
C LYS A 91 -16.58 -16.00 18.65
N LEU A 92 -16.37 -14.69 18.64
CA LEU A 92 -17.24 -13.74 19.35
C LEU A 92 -18.65 -13.70 18.77
N SER A 93 -18.78 -13.75 17.43
CA SER A 93 -20.09 -13.79 16.78
C SER A 93 -20.89 -15.02 17.20
N HIS A 94 -20.24 -16.18 17.29
CA HIS A 94 -20.87 -17.40 17.78
C HIS A 94 -21.23 -17.30 19.28
N GLU A 95 -20.31 -16.82 20.12
CA GLU A 95 -20.54 -16.71 21.57
C GLU A 95 -21.72 -15.80 21.92
N TYR A 96 -21.90 -14.71 21.18
CA TYR A 96 -22.94 -13.70 21.44
C TYR A 96 -24.14 -13.76 20.49
N ASN A 97 -24.22 -14.78 19.62
CA ASN A 97 -25.28 -14.95 18.61
C ASN A 97 -25.44 -13.73 17.68
N TYR A 98 -24.32 -13.22 17.15
CA TYR A 98 -24.29 -12.14 16.16
C TYR A 98 -24.22 -12.71 14.74
N ASP A 99 -25.24 -13.47 14.34
CA ASP A 99 -25.24 -14.29 13.12
C ASP A 99 -24.84 -13.50 11.86
N SER A 100 -25.39 -12.29 11.68
CA SER A 100 -25.06 -11.45 10.52
C SER A 100 -23.57 -11.07 10.46
N LEU A 101 -22.92 -10.85 11.61
CA LEU A 101 -21.49 -10.54 11.67
C LEU A 101 -20.63 -11.80 11.53
N GLY A 102 -21.15 -12.94 11.99
CA GLY A 102 -20.55 -14.25 11.76
C GLY A 102 -20.52 -14.60 10.27
N LEU A 103 -21.62 -14.39 9.55
CA LEU A 103 -21.70 -14.58 8.09
C LEU A 103 -20.71 -13.67 7.34
N GLU A 104 -20.58 -12.41 7.74
CA GLU A 104 -19.56 -11.50 7.20
C GLU A 104 -18.15 -12.08 7.44
N GLY A 105 -17.88 -12.58 8.65
CA GLY A 105 -16.62 -13.23 8.98
C GLY A 105 -16.34 -14.48 8.14
N LEU A 106 -17.34 -15.32 7.88
CA LEU A 106 -17.18 -16.52 7.05
C LEU A 106 -16.84 -16.14 5.61
N ASN A 107 -17.53 -15.14 5.05
CA ASN A 107 -17.23 -14.62 3.73
C ASN A 107 -15.79 -14.08 3.64
N ILE A 108 -15.36 -13.29 4.64
CA ILE A 108 -13.98 -12.81 4.70
C ILE A 108 -13.00 -14.00 4.74
N LYS A 109 -13.26 -15.03 5.56
CA LYS A 109 -12.40 -16.20 5.67
C LYS A 109 -12.31 -16.97 4.35
N GLY A 110 -13.42 -17.14 3.62
CA GLY A 110 -13.42 -17.71 2.28
C GLY A 110 -12.55 -16.93 1.31
N ILE A 111 -12.68 -15.59 1.29
CA ILE A 111 -11.84 -14.71 0.46
C ILE A 111 -10.35 -14.84 0.82
N LEU A 112 -10.01 -14.98 2.11
CA LEU A 112 -8.62 -15.18 2.51
C LEU A 112 -8.04 -16.45 1.87
N TYR A 113 -8.75 -17.56 1.95
CA TYR A 113 -8.29 -18.82 1.35
C TYR A 113 -8.24 -18.75 -0.18
N ASP A 114 -9.17 -18.04 -0.81
CA ASP A 114 -9.14 -17.79 -2.26
C ASP A 114 -7.89 -16.99 -2.68
N ILE A 115 -7.56 -15.93 -1.94
CA ILE A 115 -6.32 -15.14 -2.15
C ILE A 115 -5.07 -16.02 -1.98
N GLN A 116 -5.09 -16.96 -1.04
CA GLN A 116 -3.98 -17.88 -0.76
C GLN A 116 -3.87 -19.02 -1.79
N GLY A 117 -4.86 -19.16 -2.68
CA GLY A 117 -4.93 -20.24 -3.68
C GLY A 117 -5.42 -21.58 -3.12
N GLU A 118 -5.99 -21.59 -1.92
CA GLU A 118 -6.59 -22.77 -1.28
C GLU A 118 -8.07 -22.88 -1.66
N THR A 119 -8.34 -23.25 -2.91
CA THR A 119 -9.70 -23.24 -3.49
C THR A 119 -10.69 -24.14 -2.75
N ASP A 120 -10.28 -25.32 -2.29
CA ASP A 120 -11.14 -26.23 -1.52
C ASP A 120 -11.61 -25.56 -0.20
N SER A 121 -10.69 -24.89 0.49
CA SER A 121 -10.98 -24.13 1.71
C SER A 121 -11.92 -22.95 1.40
N ALA A 122 -11.70 -22.24 0.31
CA ALA A 122 -12.54 -21.11 -0.09
C ALA A 122 -13.99 -21.55 -0.40
N GLU A 123 -14.16 -22.62 -1.17
CA GLU A 123 -15.48 -23.18 -1.50
C GLU A 123 -16.25 -23.57 -0.24
N PHE A 124 -15.58 -24.22 0.72
CA PHE A 124 -16.20 -24.59 1.99
C PHE A 124 -16.78 -23.40 2.77
N TYR A 125 -16.14 -22.23 2.74
CA TYR A 125 -16.62 -21.06 3.48
C TYR A 125 -17.61 -20.19 2.72
N PHE A 126 -17.76 -20.39 1.40
CA PHE A 126 -18.74 -19.68 0.58
C PHE A 126 -20.10 -20.39 0.49
N LEU A 127 -20.17 -21.68 0.82
CA LEU A 127 -21.38 -22.53 0.79
C LEU A 127 -22.00 -22.70 2.17
#